data_AF-A0A6G2DFV7-F1
#
_entry.id   AF-A0A6G2DFV7-F1
#
_cell.length_a   1.000
_cell.length_b   1.000
_cell.length_c   1.000
_cell.angle_alpha   90.00
_cell.angle_beta   90.00
_cell.angle_gamma   90.00
#
_symmetry.space_group_name_H-M   'P 1'
#
loop_
_entity.id
_entity.type
_entity.pdbx_description
1 polymer ?
#
loop_
_entity_poly.entity_id
_entity_poly.type
_entity_poly.pdbx_seq_one_letter_code
_entity_poly.pdbx_strand_id
1 'polypeptide(L)'
;ECDGLGIKLEVDTDLVVPDASKTLHEGALAPWNPISSNYYPNMLEQAMKVFGVAMDKPFEDLSEEDKNLILYGSDGKEFHFHYENEFGGVRDIDIPFEGVINN
;
A
#
# COMPACT_ATOMS: atom_id res chain seq x y z
N GLU A 1 14.31 25.12 21.88
CA GLU A 1 14.35 24.76 20.45
C GLU A 1 13.57 23.48 20.26
N CYS A 2 12.32 23.64 19.85
CA CYS A 2 11.44 22.55 19.45
C CYS A 2 10.67 23.18 18.29
N ASP A 3 11.25 23.12 17.10
CA ASP A 3 10.48 23.39 15.88
C ASP A 3 9.53 22.21 15.74
N GLY A 4 8.47 22.27 16.55
CA GLY A 4 7.31 21.40 16.55
C GLY A 4 6.47 21.63 15.30
N LEU A 5 7.11 21.56 14.14
CA LEU A 5 6.46 21.25 12.88
C LEU A 5 6.17 19.75 12.88
N GLY A 6 5.35 19.34 13.86
CA GLY A 6 4.55 18.13 13.79
C GLY A 6 3.45 18.36 12.77
N ILE A 7 3.83 18.70 11.53
CA ILE A 7 3.01 18.41 10.38
C ILE A 7 3.05 16.89 10.30
N LYS A 8 2.24 16.22 11.14
CA LYS A 8 1.60 15.01 10.67
C LYS A 8 1.03 15.46 9.35
N LEU A 9 1.58 14.97 8.25
CA LEU A 9 0.80 14.86 7.03
C LEU A 9 -0.41 14.03 7.47
N GLU A 10 -1.43 14.69 8.01
CA GLU A 10 -2.80 14.22 8.02
C GLU A 10 -3.18 14.24 6.54
N VAL A 11 -2.57 13.32 5.80
CA VAL A 11 -3.18 12.84 4.58
C VAL A 11 -4.51 12.33 5.07
N ASP A 12 -5.54 13.00 4.59
CA ASP A 12 -6.91 12.69 4.93
C ASP A 12 -7.12 11.23 4.52
N THR A 13 -7.16 10.33 5.50
CA THR A 13 -7.26 8.90 5.26
C THR A 13 -8.53 8.57 4.50
N ASP A 14 -9.55 9.44 4.58
CA ASP A 14 -10.80 9.32 3.84
C ASP A 14 -10.60 9.61 2.33
N LEU A 15 -9.56 10.34 1.93
CA LEU A 15 -9.20 10.51 0.51
C LEU A 15 -8.45 9.30 -0.05
N VAL A 16 -7.67 8.61 0.79
CA VAL A 16 -6.92 7.41 0.40
C VAL A 16 -7.80 6.16 0.47
N VAL A 17 -8.64 6.08 1.51
CA VAL A 17 -9.53 4.97 1.82
C VAL A 17 -10.97 5.50 1.94
N PRO A 18 -11.63 5.82 0.81
CA PRO A 18 -12.98 6.40 0.82
C PRO A 18 -14.04 5.43 1.34
N ASP A 19 -13.74 4.13 1.36
CA ASP A 19 -14.64 3.09 1.84
C ASP A 19 -13.82 2.00 2.57
N ALA A 20 -13.71 2.14 3.88
CA ALA A 20 -12.94 1.21 4.72
C ALA A 20 -13.63 -0.15 4.93
N SER A 21 -14.91 -0.27 4.54
CA SER A 21 -15.65 -1.54 4.62
C SER A 21 -15.25 -2.53 3.53
N LYS A 22 -14.57 -2.04 2.49
CA LYS A 22 -14.02 -2.86 1.41
C LYS A 22 -12.69 -3.48 1.80
N THR A 23 -12.42 -4.62 1.18
CA THR A 23 -11.12 -5.27 1.22
C THR A 23 -10.10 -4.56 0.32
N LEU A 24 -8.80 -4.86 0.50
CA LEU A 24 -7.76 -4.35 -0.41
C LEU A 24 -7.97 -4.84 -1.85
N HIS A 25 -8.46 -6.06 -2.03
CA HIS A 25 -8.80 -6.61 -3.34
C HIS A 25 -10.01 -5.92 -4.00
N GLU A 26 -10.96 -5.44 -3.20
CA GLU A 26 -12.14 -4.70 -3.70
C GLU A 26 -11.85 -3.22 -3.98
N GLY A 27 -10.60 -2.78 -3.82
CA GLY A 27 -10.19 -1.41 -4.10
C GLY A 27 -10.54 -0.44 -2.97
N ALA A 28 -10.34 -0.84 -1.72
CA ALA A 28 -10.40 0.08 -0.57
C ALA A 28 -9.46 1.28 -0.74
N LEU A 29 -8.33 1.10 -1.43
CA LEU A 29 -7.35 2.14 -1.71
C LEU A 29 -7.66 2.87 -3.02
N ALA A 30 -8.18 4.10 -2.93
CA ALA A 30 -8.50 4.93 -4.08
C ALA A 30 -7.33 5.16 -5.07
N PRO A 31 -6.10 5.54 -4.63
CA PRO A 31 -5.03 5.88 -5.57
C PRO A 31 -4.45 4.66 -6.29
N TRP A 32 -4.62 3.46 -5.74
CA TRP A 32 -4.04 2.22 -6.28
C TRP A 32 -5.09 1.29 -6.90
N ASN A 33 -6.32 1.79 -7.06
CA ASN A 33 -7.35 1.08 -7.81
C ASN A 33 -6.90 0.96 -9.28
N PRO A 34 -6.91 -0.24 -9.90
CA PRO A 34 -6.43 -0.42 -11.27
C PRO A 34 -7.27 0.37 -12.28
N ILE A 35 -6.73 1.49 -12.78
CA ILE A 35 -7.37 2.28 -13.85
C ILE A 35 -6.87 1.82 -15.24
N SER A 36 -5.56 1.57 -15.37
CA SER A 36 -4.92 1.26 -16.66
C SER A 36 -3.75 0.28 -16.57
N SER A 37 -3.33 -0.11 -15.37
CA SER A 37 -2.20 -1.01 -15.14
C SER A 37 -2.39 -1.79 -13.84
N ASN A 38 -1.98 -3.05 -13.85
CA ASN A 38 -1.98 -3.91 -12.67
C ASN A 38 -0.72 -3.74 -11.81
N TYR A 39 0.18 -2.82 -12.16
CA TYR A 39 1.45 -2.63 -11.46
C TYR A 39 1.29 -2.40 -9.95
N TYR A 40 0.55 -1.37 -9.53
CA TYR A 40 0.37 -1.06 -8.09
C TYR A 40 -0.44 -2.11 -7.33
N PRO A 41 -1.55 -2.67 -7.89
CA PRO A 41 -2.23 -3.79 -7.27
C PRO A 41 -1.32 -5.01 -7.05
N ASN A 42 -0.47 -5.35 -8.03
CA ASN A 42 0.45 -6.48 -7.89
C ASN A 42 1.55 -6.19 -6.86
N MET A 43 2.07 -4.96 -6.82
CA MET A 43 3.06 -4.52 -5.83
C MET A 43 2.47 -4.60 -4.41
N LEU A 44 1.25 -4.11 -4.22
CA LEU A 44 0.53 -4.22 -2.96
C LEU A 44 0.35 -5.69 -2.56
N GLU A 45 -0.15 -6.52 -3.48
CA GLU A 45 -0.42 -7.93 -3.21
C GLU A 45 0.82 -8.69 -2.76
N GLN A 46 1.93 -8.51 -3.48
CA GLN A 46 3.19 -9.16 -3.15
C GLN A 46 3.75 -8.65 -1.82
N ALA A 47 3.71 -7.34 -1.55
CA ALA A 47 4.15 -6.78 -0.28
C ALA A 47 3.31 -7.31 0.89
N MET A 48 1.98 -7.23 0.80
CA MET A 48 1.06 -7.68 1.85
C MET A 48 1.26 -9.17 2.14
N LYS A 49 1.47 -10.00 1.12
CA LYS A 49 1.75 -11.43 1.28
C LYS A 49 3.05 -11.69 2.04
N VAL A 50 4.11 -10.93 1.77
CA VAL A 50 5.40 -11.06 2.45
C VAL A 50 5.30 -10.60 3.91
N PHE A 51 4.60 -9.50 4.16
CA PHE A 51 4.43 -8.96 5.51
C PHE A 51 3.31 -9.64 6.31
N GLY A 52 2.53 -10.54 5.70
CA GLY A 52 1.49 -11.31 6.38
C GLY A 52 0.18 -10.56 6.60
N VAL A 53 -0.08 -9.50 5.82
CA VAL A 53 -1.32 -8.71 5.90
C VAL A 53 -2.44 -9.42 5.13
N ALA A 54 -3.60 -9.53 5.77
CA ALA A 54 -4.77 -10.14 5.14
C ALA A 54 -5.41 -9.17 4.13
N MET A 55 -5.43 -9.55 2.85
CA MET A 55 -6.04 -8.72 1.81
C MET A 55 -7.55 -8.94 1.63
N ASP A 56 -8.07 -10.05 2.14
CA ASP A 56 -9.48 -10.45 2.05
C ASP A 56 -10.32 -9.93 3.23
N LYS A 57 -9.74 -9.08 4.08
CA LYS A 57 -10.44 -8.43 5.19
C LYS A 57 -10.78 -6.98 4.86
N PRO A 58 -11.94 -6.47 5.29
CA PRO A 58 -12.22 -5.05 5.27
C PRO A 58 -11.06 -4.24 5.84
N PHE A 59 -10.72 -3.11 5.24
CA PHE A 59 -9.64 -2.26 5.71
C PHE A 59 -9.86 -1.84 7.17
N GLU A 60 -11.10 -1.56 7.57
CA GLU A 60 -11.46 -1.21 8.95
C GLU A 60 -11.12 -2.31 9.97
N ASP A 61 -11.20 -3.58 9.56
CA ASP A 61 -10.95 -4.77 10.39
C ASP A 61 -9.45 -5.14 10.50
N LEU A 62 -8.59 -4.46 9.73
CA LEU A 62 -7.15 -4.65 9.83
C LEU A 62 -6.61 -4.10 11.14
N SER A 63 -5.49 -4.67 11.60
CA SER A 63 -4.81 -4.12 12.78
C SER A 63 -4.22 -2.75 12.45
N GLU A 64 -4.03 -1.91 13.47
CA GLU A 64 -3.39 -0.61 13.29
C GLU A 64 -1.96 -0.76 12.74
N GLU A 65 -1.26 -1.86 13.03
CA GLU A 65 0.04 -2.15 12.45
C GLU A 65 -0.05 -2.40 10.94
N ASP A 66 -1.01 -3.22 10.51
CA ASP A 66 -1.25 -3.50 9.09
C ASP A 66 -1.67 -2.23 8.33
N LYS A 67 -2.58 -1.42 8.91
CA LYS A 67 -3.00 -0.14 8.33
C LYS A 67 -1.81 0.80 8.18
N ASN A 68 -0.96 0.91 9.19
CA ASN A 68 0.23 1.75 9.13
C ASN A 68 1.22 1.24 8.06
N LEU A 69 1.43 -0.07 7.97
CA LEU A 69 2.26 -0.67 6.93
C LEU A 69 1.74 -0.34 5.53
N ILE A 70 0.42 -0.45 5.30
CA ILE A 70 -0.21 -0.13 4.01
C ILE A 70 -0.06 1.36 3.69
N LEU A 71 -0.36 2.22 4.65
CA LEU A 71 -0.44 3.67 4.43
C LEU A 71 0.95 4.32 4.34
N TYR A 72 1.83 4.01 5.28
CA TYR A 72 3.11 4.70 5.48
C TYR A 72 4.34 3.88 5.10
N GLY A 73 4.15 2.60 4.80
CA GLY A 73 5.21 1.73 4.32
C GLY A 73 5.81 0.81 5.38
N SER A 74 6.81 0.04 4.97
CA SER A 74 7.43 -1.04 5.72
C SER A 74 8.62 -0.61 6.59
N ASP A 75 8.82 0.70 6.77
CA ASP A 75 9.93 1.28 7.53
C ASP A 75 11.29 0.76 7.04
N GLY A 76 11.46 0.69 5.71
CA GLY A 76 12.67 0.21 5.05
C GLY A 76 12.83 -1.30 4.97
N LYS A 77 11.87 -2.11 5.47
CA LYS A 77 11.89 -3.56 5.24
C LYS A 77 11.60 -3.85 3.77
N GLU A 78 12.51 -4.56 3.13
CA GLU A 78 12.39 -4.89 1.72
C GLU A 78 11.53 -6.14 1.50
N PHE A 79 10.88 -6.18 0.33
CA PHE A 79 10.25 -7.37 -0.19
C PHE A 79 10.71 -7.57 -1.64
N HIS A 80 10.70 -8.82 -2.08
CA HIS A 80 11.00 -9.15 -3.46
C HIS A 80 9.79 -8.84 -4.34
N PHE A 81 9.94 -7.88 -5.25
CA PHE A 81 8.91 -7.47 -6.18
C PHE A 81 9.21 -7.98 -7.59
N HIS A 82 8.28 -8.78 -8.10
CA HIS A 82 8.34 -9.34 -9.44
C HIS A 82 7.10 -8.95 -10.25
N TYR A 83 7.25 -8.20 -11.33
CA TYR A 83 6.15 -7.81 -12.21
C TYR A 83 6.53 -7.95 -13.67
N GLU A 84 5.69 -8.65 -14.42
CA GLU A 84 5.78 -8.77 -15.88
C GLU A 84 4.60 -8.04 -16.53
N ASN A 85 4.88 -7.13 -17.45
CA ASN A 85 3.84 -6.44 -18.22
C ASN A 85 3.50 -7.20 -19.52
N GLU A 86 2.37 -6.84 -20.14
CA GLU A 86 1.88 -7.45 -21.38
C GLU A 86 2.80 -7.27 -22.61
N PHE A 87 3.79 -6.37 -22.51
CA PHE A 87 4.78 -6.09 -23.56
C PHE A 87 6.11 -6.82 -23.32
N GLY A 88 6.20 -7.72 -22.34
CA GLY A 88 7.39 -8.52 -22.01
C GLY A 88 8.43 -7.77 -21.16
N GLY A 89 8.09 -6.60 -20.62
CA GLY A 89 8.92 -5.89 -19.65
C GLY A 89 8.80 -6.54 -18.28
N VAL A 90 9.93 -7.04 -17.76
CA VAL A 90 10.03 -7.67 -16.44
C VAL A 90 10.73 -6.71 -15.48
N ARG A 91 10.17 -6.57 -14.28
CA ARG A 91 10.77 -5.87 -13.14
C ARG A 91 10.93 -6.89 -12.01
N ASP A 92 12.17 -7.18 -11.64
CA ASP A 92 12.54 -8.17 -10.64
C ASP A 92 13.59 -7.54 -9.73
N ILE A 93 13.16 -7.03 -8.58
CA ILE A 93 13.98 -6.23 -7.67
C ILE A 93 13.51 -6.39 -6.22
N ASP A 94 14.44 -6.29 -5.28
CA ASP A 94 14.12 -6.10 -3.87
C ASP A 94 13.98 -4.60 -3.59
N ILE A 95 12.84 -4.20 -3.03
CA ILE A 95 12.53 -2.81 -2.71
C ILE A 95 11.78 -2.70 -1.38
N PRO A 96 11.94 -1.59 -0.64
CA PRO A 96 11.05 -1.28 0.46
C PRO A 96 9.64 -0.99 -0.05
N PHE A 97 8.64 -1.34 0.75
CA PHE A 97 7.27 -0.91 0.49
C PHE A 97 7.11 0.49 1.06
N GLU A 98 7.09 1.51 0.21
CA GLU A 98 7.04 2.92 0.65
C GLU A 98 5.68 3.32 1.25
N GLY A 99 4.63 2.52 1.06
CA GLY A 99 3.28 2.86 1.48
C GLY A 99 2.50 3.63 0.40
N VAL A 100 1.18 3.62 0.54
CA VAL A 100 0.26 4.25 -0.42
C VAL A 100 0.35 5.77 -0.39
N ILE A 101 0.65 6.36 0.77
CA ILE A 101 0.71 7.81 0.94
C ILE A 101 1.99 8.42 0.33
N ASN A 102 3.09 7.68 0.30
CA ASN A 102 4.39 8.19 -0.12
C ASN A 102 4.66 8.07 -1.64
N ASN A 103 3.73 7.49 -2.42
CA ASN A 103 3.91 7.11 -3.82
C ASN A 103 2.96 7.88 -4.75
#